data_AF-A0A3B0SSG9-F1
#
_entry.id   AF-A0A3B0SSG9-F1
#
_cell.length_a   1.000
_cell.length_b   1.000
_cell.length_c   1.000
_cell.angle_alpha   90.00
_cell.angle_beta   90.00
_cell.angle_gamma   90.00
#
_symmetry.space_group_name_H-M   'P 1'
#
loop_
_entity.id
_entity.type
_entity.pdbx_description
1 polymer ?
#
loop_
_entity_poly.entity_id
_entity_poly.type
_entity_poly.pdbx_seq_one_letter_code
_entity_poly.pdbx_strand_id
1 'polypeptide(L)'
;VSSAIANFRPGAHRRERIAFIDGVTWVNDSKATNPHAALASIRSFGRVVLIAGGRNKGLDLAPLPNEENVVMTIAIGESSSELVASAAPGSIVEADSLDTAISIASTKAVPGDTVLLAPGCASFDMFASYVERGDLFRELVTSMAQER
;
A
#
# COMPACT_ATOMS: atom_id res chain seq x y z
N VAL A 1 5.06 -9.69 34.68
CA VAL A 1 4.71 -9.25 33.31
C VAL A 1 5.78 -9.79 32.36
N SER A 2 5.68 -11.03 31.87
CA SER A 2 6.77 -11.59 31.02
C SER A 2 6.38 -12.68 30.01
N SER A 3 5.10 -12.93 29.76
CA SER A 3 4.68 -13.97 28.80
C SER A 3 3.78 -13.47 27.67
N ALA A 4 3.34 -12.20 27.70
CA ALA A 4 2.47 -11.63 26.66
C ALA A 4 3.23 -11.05 25.45
N ILE A 5 4.53 -10.79 25.58
CA ILE A 5 5.34 -10.15 24.52
C ILE A 5 5.87 -11.16 23.49
N ALA A 6 6.00 -12.44 23.85
CA ALA A 6 6.59 -13.46 22.99
C ALA A 6 5.70 -13.88 21.79
N ASN A 7 4.39 -13.63 21.87
CA ASN A 7 3.42 -14.00 20.82
C ASN A 7 2.76 -12.78 20.17
N PHE A 8 3.31 -11.57 20.33
CA PHE A 8 2.78 -10.41 19.64
C PHE A 8 3.10 -10.52 18.14
N ARG A 9 2.14 -11.04 17.38
CA ARG A 9 2.09 -10.83 15.94
C ARG A 9 1.43 -9.47 15.72
N PRO A 10 2.03 -8.56 14.94
CA PRO A 10 1.30 -7.40 14.44
C PRO A 10 -0.05 -7.90 13.91
N GLY A 11 -1.15 -7.29 14.37
CA GLY A 11 -2.47 -7.71 13.91
C GLY A 11 -2.55 -7.65 12.39
N ALA A 12 -3.36 -8.53 11.79
CA ALA A 12 -3.57 -8.54 10.34
C ALA A 12 -3.77 -7.11 9.79
N HIS A 13 -3.23 -6.86 8.60
CA HIS A 13 -3.31 -5.56 7.92
C HIS A 13 -2.57 -4.40 8.64
N ARG A 14 -1.64 -4.71 9.56
CA ARG A 14 -0.70 -3.75 10.16
C ARG A 14 0.74 -4.08 9.79
N ARG A 15 1.24 -3.48 8.71
CA ARG A 15 2.58 -3.77 8.13
C ARG A 15 2.86 -5.28 8.04
N GLU A 16 1.87 -6.01 7.57
CA GLU A 16 1.94 -7.45 7.45
C GLU A 16 2.65 -7.84 6.16
N ARG A 17 3.80 -8.52 6.28
CA ARG A 17 4.49 -9.07 5.10
C ARG A 17 3.72 -10.27 4.57
N ILE A 18 3.23 -10.17 3.33
CA ILE A 18 2.44 -11.20 2.66
C ILE A 18 3.33 -12.19 1.94
N ALA A 19 4.26 -11.70 1.11
CA ALA A 19 5.11 -12.52 0.27
C ALA A 19 6.47 -11.86 -0.03
N PHE A 20 7.39 -12.65 -0.54
CA PHE A 20 8.64 -12.20 -1.16
C PHE A 20 8.75 -12.87 -2.52
N ILE A 21 8.69 -12.07 -3.59
CA ILE A 21 8.55 -12.55 -4.98
C ILE A 21 9.59 -11.81 -5.81
N ASP A 22 10.46 -12.54 -6.53
CA ASP A 22 11.48 -11.98 -7.43
C ASP A 22 12.33 -10.86 -6.81
N GLY A 23 12.67 -10.97 -5.52
CA GLY A 23 13.47 -9.95 -4.82
C GLY A 23 12.66 -8.79 -4.23
N VAL A 24 11.34 -8.79 -4.40
CA VAL A 24 10.43 -7.72 -3.96
C VAL A 24 9.63 -8.17 -2.74
N THR A 25 9.55 -7.31 -1.71
CA THR A 25 8.75 -7.57 -0.51
C THR A 25 7.35 -6.99 -0.67
N TRP A 26 6.31 -7.79 -0.39
CA TRP A 26 4.91 -7.34 -0.48
C TRP A 26 4.31 -7.17 0.92
N VAL A 27 3.83 -5.97 1.25
CA VAL A 27 3.37 -5.59 2.59
C VAL A 27 1.96 -5.02 2.57
N ASN A 28 1.11 -5.57 3.44
CA ASN A 28 -0.24 -5.12 3.69
C ASN A 28 -0.31 -4.24 4.94
N ASP A 29 -0.60 -2.96 4.74
CA ASP A 29 -0.94 -2.02 5.80
C ASP A 29 -2.26 -1.31 5.50
N SER A 30 -3.27 -2.04 5.02
CA SER A 30 -4.60 -1.50 4.67
C SER A 30 -5.26 -0.71 5.81
N LYS A 31 -4.85 -0.94 7.06
CA LYS A 31 -5.31 -0.21 8.25
C LYS A 31 -4.74 1.22 8.36
N ALA A 32 -3.77 1.60 7.52
CA ALA A 32 -3.30 2.97 7.37
C ALA A 32 -4.32 3.83 6.61
N THR A 33 -5.48 4.08 7.23
CA THR A 33 -6.63 4.78 6.62
C THR A 33 -6.57 6.31 6.78
N ASN A 34 -5.40 6.85 7.10
CA ASN A 34 -5.14 8.29 7.17
C ASN A 34 -3.69 8.57 6.75
N PRO A 35 -3.37 9.79 6.27
CA PRO A 35 -2.05 10.08 5.72
C PRO A 35 -0.93 9.92 6.75
N HIS A 36 -1.16 10.30 8.00
CA HIS A 36 -0.15 10.16 9.06
C HIS A 36 0.25 8.69 9.30
N ALA A 37 -0.74 7.78 9.33
CA ALA A 37 -0.47 6.35 9.45
C ALA A 37 0.23 5.79 8.22
N ALA A 38 -0.16 6.22 7.01
CA ALA A 38 0.50 5.80 5.78
C ALA A 38 1.96 6.26 5.73
N LEU A 39 2.25 7.52 6.11
CA LEU A 39 3.62 8.05 6.22
C LEU A 39 4.48 7.25 7.21
N ALA A 40 3.94 6.93 8.38
CA ALA A 40 4.66 6.11 9.37
C ALA A 40 4.99 4.71 8.80
N SER A 41 4.10 4.17 7.97
CA SER A 41 4.30 2.89 7.29
C SER A 41 5.36 2.97 6.20
N ILE A 42 5.25 3.96 5.31
CA ILE A 42 6.20 4.25 4.23
C ILE A 42 7.62 4.36 4.80
N ARG A 43 7.81 5.16 5.85
CA ARG A 43 9.12 5.39 6.50
C ARG A 43 9.69 4.19 7.23
N SER A 44 8.94 3.08 7.34
CA SER A 44 9.45 1.83 7.91
C SER A 44 10.27 1.00 6.90
N PHE A 45 10.34 1.42 5.63
CA PHE A 45 10.98 0.68 4.54
C PHE A 45 11.99 1.55 3.77
N GLY A 46 12.89 0.90 3.03
CA GLY A 46 13.99 1.57 2.31
C GLY A 46 13.60 2.17 0.96
N ARG A 47 12.98 1.38 0.07
CA ARG A 47 12.44 1.83 -1.23
C ARG A 47 11.02 1.29 -1.38
N VAL A 48 10.07 2.15 -1.73
CA VAL A 48 8.64 1.84 -1.69
C VAL A 48 7.98 2.09 -3.04
N VAL A 49 7.33 1.06 -3.57
CA VAL A 49 6.26 1.19 -4.57
C VAL A 49 4.95 1.23 -3.79
N LEU A 50 4.37 2.42 -3.68
CA LEU A 50 3.22 2.70 -2.83
C LEU A 50 1.92 2.42 -3.59
N ILE A 51 0.99 1.68 -3.00
CA ILE A 51 -0.42 1.64 -3.44
C ILE A 51 -1.22 2.50 -2.45
N ALA A 52 -1.72 3.63 -2.94
CA ALA A 52 -2.40 4.64 -2.12
C ALA A 52 -3.71 5.12 -2.74
N GLY A 53 -4.59 5.62 -1.88
CA GLY A 53 -5.86 6.22 -2.26
C GLY A 53 -7.08 5.50 -1.67
N GLY A 54 -8.26 6.00 -2.04
CA GLY A 54 -9.55 5.65 -1.47
C GLY A 54 -10.41 6.89 -1.27
N ARG A 55 -11.38 6.83 -0.36
CA ARG A 55 -12.17 8.00 0.05
C ARG A 55 -11.38 8.92 0.98
N ASN A 56 -10.93 10.06 0.46
CA ASN A 56 -10.33 11.13 1.26
C ASN A 56 -11.40 11.85 2.09
N LYS A 57 -11.04 12.29 3.30
CA LYS A 57 -11.91 13.03 4.23
C LYS A 57 -11.45 14.48 4.42
N GLY A 58 -10.92 15.09 3.35
CA GLY A 58 -10.37 16.45 3.38
C GLY A 58 -9.01 16.56 4.06
N LEU A 59 -8.21 15.49 4.03
CA LEU A 59 -6.85 15.48 4.54
C LEU A 59 -5.86 15.72 3.41
N ASP A 60 -4.71 16.31 3.75
CA ASP A 60 -3.62 16.51 2.79
C ASP A 60 -2.93 15.17 2.47
N LEU A 61 -3.03 14.76 1.21
CA LEU A 61 -2.40 13.55 0.68
C LEU A 61 -1.06 13.83 -0.01
N ALA A 62 -0.73 15.10 -0.27
CA ALA A 62 0.46 15.49 -1.01
C ALA A 62 1.77 14.91 -0.43
N PRO A 63 1.94 14.73 0.89
CA PRO A 63 3.14 14.11 1.41
C PRO A 63 3.37 12.66 0.93
N LEU A 64 2.30 11.88 0.68
CA LEU A 64 2.42 10.44 0.42
C LEU A 64 3.25 10.11 -0.84
N PRO A 65 2.93 10.63 -2.04
CA PRO A 65 3.71 10.35 -3.24
C PRO A 65 5.06 11.09 -3.28
N ASN A 66 5.28 12.04 -2.36
CA ASN A 66 6.47 12.89 -2.32
C ASN A 66 7.45 12.51 -1.20
N GLU A 67 7.20 11.44 -0.44
CA GLU A 67 8.18 10.92 0.50
C GLU A 67 9.44 10.42 -0.22
N GLU A 68 10.61 10.71 0.33
CA GLU A 68 11.91 10.50 -0.32
C GLU A 68 12.17 9.04 -0.75
N ASN A 69 11.59 8.09 -0.02
CA ASN A 69 11.77 6.66 -0.25
C ASN A 69 10.67 6.05 -1.14
N VAL A 70 9.68 6.84 -1.57
CA VAL A 70 8.64 6.40 -2.51
C VAL A 70 9.17 6.56 -3.94
N VAL A 71 9.41 5.44 -4.61
CA VAL A 71 9.96 5.41 -5.97
C VAL A 71 8.88 5.47 -7.04
N MET A 72 7.66 5.06 -6.69
CA MET A 72 6.46 5.13 -7.51
C MET A 72 5.22 5.05 -6.62
N THR A 73 4.18 5.80 -6.96
CA THR A 73 2.84 5.65 -6.39
C THR A 73 1.88 5.09 -7.44
N ILE A 74 1.03 4.16 -7.01
CA ILE A 74 -0.08 3.61 -7.77
C ILE A 74 -1.34 4.06 -7.06
N ALA A 75 -2.02 5.04 -7.65
CA ALA A 75 -3.20 5.69 -7.11
C ALA A 75 -4.47 4.90 -7.43
N ILE A 76 -5.28 4.61 -6.41
CA ILE A 76 -6.57 3.93 -6.53
C ILE A 76 -7.69 4.72 -5.87
N GLY A 77 -8.92 4.54 -6.34
CA GLY A 77 -10.13 5.07 -5.69
C GLY A 77 -10.41 6.55 -5.94
N GLU A 78 -11.32 7.12 -5.15
CA GLU A 78 -11.85 8.48 -5.34
C GLU A 78 -10.78 9.57 -5.27
N SER A 79 -9.74 9.39 -4.44
CA SER A 79 -8.66 10.35 -4.26
C SER A 79 -7.51 10.22 -5.26
N SER A 80 -7.63 9.41 -6.31
CA SER A 80 -6.54 9.22 -7.28
C SER A 80 -6.11 10.52 -7.95
N SER A 81 -7.06 11.32 -8.41
CA SER A 81 -6.79 12.59 -9.08
C SER A 81 -6.09 13.60 -8.16
N GLU A 82 -6.43 13.61 -6.87
CA GLU A 82 -5.76 14.45 -5.84
C GLU A 82 -4.30 14.03 -5.66
N LEU A 83 -4.04 12.72 -5.55
CA LEU A 83 -2.69 12.18 -5.45
C LEU A 83 -1.87 12.52 -6.71
N VAL A 84 -2.45 12.32 -7.90
CA VAL A 84 -1.81 12.64 -9.18
C VAL A 84 -1.46 14.11 -9.30
N ALA A 85 -2.37 15.01 -8.92
CA ALA A 85 -2.13 16.45 -8.95
C ALA A 85 -1.00 16.90 -8.01
N SER A 86 -0.74 16.15 -6.94
CA SER A 86 0.29 16.47 -5.95
C SER A 86 1.67 15.85 -6.23
N ALA A 87 1.73 14.82 -7.06
CA ALA A 87 2.94 14.05 -7.28
C ALA A 87 3.89 14.68 -8.30
N ALA A 88 5.18 14.37 -8.19
CA ALA A 88 6.14 14.71 -9.22
C ALA A 88 5.78 14.02 -10.57
N PRO A 89 6.00 14.69 -11.72
CA PRO A 89 5.73 14.09 -13.02
C PRO A 89 6.46 12.76 -13.21
N GLY A 90 5.71 11.71 -13.56
CA GLY A 90 6.25 10.37 -13.80
C GLY A 90 6.50 9.52 -12.55
N SER A 91 6.26 10.03 -11.34
CA SER A 91 6.36 9.24 -10.09
C SER A 91 5.04 8.59 -9.67
N ILE A 92 3.97 8.75 -10.46
CA ILE A 92 2.63 8.24 -10.15
C ILE A 92 1.92 7.68 -11.38
N VAL A 93 1.11 6.64 -11.16
CA VAL A 93 0.19 6.05 -12.15
C VAL A 93 -1.14 5.75 -11.49
N GLU A 94 -2.23 5.81 -12.24
CA GLU A 94 -3.57 5.45 -11.74
C GLU A 94 -3.89 3.98 -12.05
N ALA A 95 -4.65 3.35 -11.16
CA ALA A 95 -5.24 2.03 -11.33
C ALA A 95 -6.71 2.06 -10.92
N ASP A 96 -7.56 1.40 -11.71
CA ASP A 96 -9.01 1.34 -11.50
C ASP A 96 -9.43 0.27 -10.48
N SER A 97 -8.54 -0.66 -10.16
CA SER A 97 -8.78 -1.75 -9.23
C SER A 97 -7.50 -2.13 -8.47
N LEU A 98 -7.67 -2.87 -7.36
CA LEU A 98 -6.54 -3.39 -6.60
C LEU A 98 -5.75 -4.46 -7.38
N ASP A 99 -6.43 -5.23 -8.24
CA ASP A 99 -5.81 -6.21 -9.13
C ASP A 99 -4.91 -5.53 -10.18
N THR A 100 -5.45 -4.49 -10.85
CA THR A 100 -4.68 -3.65 -11.76
C THR A 100 -3.47 -3.02 -11.05
N ALA A 101 -3.66 -2.54 -9.82
CA ALA A 101 -2.58 -1.96 -9.03
C ALA A 101 -1.46 -2.97 -8.71
N ILE A 102 -1.82 -4.20 -8.32
CA ILE A 102 -0.86 -5.28 -8.05
C ILE A 102 -0.12 -5.68 -9.33
N SER A 103 -0.84 -5.79 -10.46
CA SER A 103 -0.25 -6.11 -11.75
C SER A 103 0.77 -5.05 -12.21
N ILE A 104 0.44 -3.77 -12.06
CA ILE A 104 1.36 -2.65 -12.32
C ILE A 104 2.57 -2.73 -11.39
N ALA A 105 2.35 -2.91 -10.09
CA ALA A 105 3.43 -3.00 -9.10
C ALA A 105 4.39 -4.16 -9.41
N SER A 106 3.85 -5.33 -9.77
CA SER A 106 4.62 -6.52 -10.14
C SER A 106 5.49 -6.30 -11.38
N THR A 107 5.05 -5.45 -12.31
CA THR A 107 5.79 -5.11 -13.53
C THR A 107 6.84 -4.03 -13.30
N LYS A 108 6.61 -3.10 -12.35
CA LYS A 108 7.44 -1.91 -12.14
C LYS A 108 8.45 -2.06 -11.01
N ALA A 109 8.15 -2.84 -9.98
CA ALA A 109 9.04 -3.08 -8.85
C ALA A 109 10.27 -3.87 -9.30
N VAL A 110 11.42 -3.54 -8.71
CA VAL A 110 12.68 -4.24 -8.95
C VAL A 110 13.21 -4.90 -7.67
N PRO A 111 14.11 -5.89 -7.76
CA PRO A 111 14.70 -6.51 -6.58
C PRO A 111 15.23 -5.47 -5.57
N GLY A 112 14.82 -5.60 -4.31
CA GLY A 112 15.12 -4.65 -3.23
C GLY A 112 14.00 -3.66 -2.92
N ASP A 113 12.99 -3.51 -3.79
CA ASP A 113 11.83 -2.69 -3.51
C ASP A 113 10.85 -3.38 -2.54
N THR A 114 10.04 -2.55 -1.87
CA THR A 114 8.85 -2.99 -1.13
C THR A 114 7.59 -2.48 -1.81
N VAL A 115 6.70 -3.36 -2.24
CA VAL A 115 5.34 -3.00 -2.64
C VAL A 115 4.49 -2.89 -1.38
N LEU A 116 4.00 -1.70 -1.08
CA LEU A 116 3.30 -1.38 0.16
C LEU A 116 1.88 -0.92 -0.12
N LEU A 117 0.89 -1.65 0.39
CA LEU A 117 -0.48 -1.14 0.50
C LEU A 117 -0.60 -0.28 1.77
N ALA A 118 -0.48 1.03 1.63
CA ALA A 118 -0.67 2.01 2.71
C ALA A 118 -1.58 3.15 2.20
N PRO A 119 -2.91 2.95 2.24
CA PRO A 119 -3.86 3.70 1.42
C PRO A 119 -3.97 5.19 1.75
N GLY A 120 -3.68 5.61 3.00
CA GLY A 120 -3.83 7.02 3.41
C GLY A 120 -5.29 7.51 3.50
N CYS A 121 -6.23 6.74 2.95
CA CYS A 121 -7.65 7.06 2.85
C CYS A 121 -8.55 5.94 3.41
N ALA A 122 -9.81 6.28 3.66
CA ALA A 122 -10.83 5.28 3.99
C ALA A 122 -11.13 4.40 2.77
N SER A 123 -11.65 3.19 2.99
CA SER A 123 -11.88 2.20 1.92
C SER A 123 -13.28 2.24 1.30
N PHE A 124 -14.20 3.05 1.86
CA PHE A 124 -15.65 2.97 1.61
C PHE A 124 -16.13 3.45 0.23
N ASP A 125 -15.20 3.77 -0.65
CA ASP A 125 -15.44 4.03 -2.06
C ASP A 125 -15.40 2.75 -2.89
N MET A 126 -14.40 1.89 -2.65
CA MET A 126 -14.17 0.66 -3.41
C MET A 126 -14.49 -0.62 -2.64
N PHE A 127 -14.60 -0.56 -1.30
CA PHE A 127 -14.71 -1.70 -0.40
C PHE A 127 -15.66 -1.42 0.77
N ALA A 128 -16.30 -2.45 1.31
CA ALA A 128 -17.10 -2.37 2.54
C ALA A 128 -16.23 -2.13 3.79
N SER A 129 -14.93 -2.47 3.78
CA SER A 129 -14.03 -2.17 4.90
C SER A 129 -12.54 -2.22 4.53
N TYR A 130 -11.68 -1.70 5.43
CA TYR A 130 -10.23 -1.85 5.28
C TYR A 130 -9.78 -3.32 5.41
N VAL A 131 -10.56 -4.14 6.11
CA VAL A 131 -10.31 -5.58 6.26
C VAL A 131 -10.48 -6.26 4.92
N GLU A 132 -11.61 -6.02 4.25
CA GLU A 132 -11.87 -6.56 2.90
C GLU A 132 -10.81 -6.13 1.89
N ARG A 133 -10.44 -4.85 1.83
CA ARG A 133 -9.35 -4.37 0.98
C ARG A 133 -8.03 -5.09 1.28
N GLY A 134 -7.74 -5.28 2.56
CA GLY A 134 -6.52 -5.94 3.02
C GLY A 134 -6.52 -7.44 2.73
N ASP A 135 -7.65 -8.12 2.88
CA ASP A 135 -7.82 -9.54 2.58
C ASP A 135 -7.72 -9.79 1.08
N LEU A 136 -8.34 -8.95 0.24
CA LEU A 136 -8.20 -9.04 -1.21
C LEU A 136 -6.75 -8.82 -1.64
N PHE A 137 -6.04 -7.84 -1.07
CA PHE A 137 -4.60 -7.67 -1.33
C PHE A 137 -3.80 -8.92 -0.99
N ARG A 138 -4.07 -9.53 0.18
CA ARG A 138 -3.42 -10.76 0.61
C ARG A 138 -3.69 -11.89 -0.38
N GLU A 139 -4.95 -12.09 -0.77
CA GLU A 139 -5.38 -13.14 -1.69
C GLU A 139 -4.68 -13.02 -3.04
N LEU A 140 -4.76 -11.85 -3.67
CA LEU A 140 -4.17 -11.58 -4.99
C LEU A 140 -2.65 -11.76 -4.97
N VAL A 141 -1.97 -11.21 -3.97
CA VAL A 141 -0.51 -11.37 -3.83
C VAL A 141 -0.13 -12.83 -3.55
N THR A 142 -0.93 -13.56 -2.77
CA THR A 142 -0.66 -14.98 -2.49
C THR A 142 -0.87 -15.84 -3.75
N SER A 143 -1.89 -15.58 -4.56
CA SER A 143 -2.11 -16.27 -5.84
C SER A 143 -0.92 -16.04 -6.79
N MET A 144 -0.53 -14.77 -6.96
CA MET A 144 0.62 -14.40 -7.79
C MET A 144 1.92 -15.06 -7.32
N ALA A 145 2.11 -15.24 -6.01
CA ALA A 145 3.29 -15.93 -5.47
C ALA A 145 3.30 -17.45 -5.76
N GLN A 146 2.13 -18.07 -5.93
CA GLN A 146 2.00 -19.50 -6.25
C GLN A 146 2.21 -19.77 -7.75
N GLU A 147 2.05 -18.77 -8.59
CA GLU A 147 2.19 -18.84 -10.04
C GLU A 147 3.63 -18.57 -10.54
N ARG A 148 4.56 -18.22 -9.63
CA ARG A 148 5.97 -17.87 -9.88
C ARG A 148 6.90 -18.96 -9.35
#